data_AF-Q9RNF6-F1
#
_entry.id   AF-Q9RNF6-F1
#
_cell.length_a   1.000
_cell.length_b   1.000
_cell.length_c   1.000
_cell.angle_alpha   90.00
_cell.angle_beta   90.00
_cell.angle_gamma   90.00
#
_symmetry.space_group_name_H-M   'P 1'
#
loop_
_entity.id
_entity.type
_entity.pdbx_description
1 polymer ?
#
loop_
_entity_poly.entity_id
_entity_poly.type
_entity_poly.pdbx_seq_one_letter_code
_entity_poly.pdbx_strand_id
1 'polypeptide(L)'
;MLLTTLKLKSIKEISIKKFILSSLVFACMNTSVEALENDGSKPNDLAPPKEASQESQKNETQKETPQSSQTPKEMKVKSISYIGLSYMSDMLANEIVKIRVGDIVDSKKIDTAVLALFNQGYFKDVYATFEGGILEFHFDEKARIAGVEIKGYGTEKEKDGLKSQMGIKKGDTFDEQKLEHAKTALKTALEGQGYYGSVVEVRTEKVSEGALLIVFDVNRGDSIYIKQSIYEGSAKLKRRMIESLSANKQRDFMGWMWGLNDGKLRL
;
A
#
# COMPACT_ATOMS: atom_id res chain seq x y z
N MET A 1 75.81 -23.84 5.58
CA MET A 1 75.64 -23.59 4.13
C MET A 1 74.23 -24.00 3.76
N LEU A 2 73.33 -23.23 3.19
CA LEU A 2 73.32 -21.84 2.73
C LEU A 2 71.83 -21.42 2.77
N LEU A 3 71.50 -20.31 3.42
CA LEU A 3 70.16 -19.70 3.38
C LEU A 3 69.86 -19.20 1.97
N THR A 4 68.65 -19.42 1.46
CA THR A 4 68.16 -18.74 0.24
C THR A 4 66.99 -17.84 0.61
N THR A 5 67.17 -16.56 0.31
CA THR A 5 66.32 -15.42 0.68
C THR A 5 65.23 -15.20 -0.36
N LEU A 6 63.97 -15.12 0.07
CA LEU A 6 62.83 -14.70 -0.74
C LEU A 6 62.57 -13.21 -0.51
N LYS A 7 62.72 -12.42 -1.58
CA LYS A 7 62.60 -10.96 -1.60
C LYS A 7 61.15 -10.58 -1.89
N LEU A 8 60.42 -10.04 -0.90
CA LEU A 8 59.11 -9.41 -1.13
C LEU A 8 59.28 -8.05 -1.82
N LYS A 9 58.45 -7.78 -2.84
CA LYS A 9 58.34 -6.48 -3.51
C LYS A 9 56.97 -5.87 -3.20
N SER A 10 57.01 -4.68 -2.61
CA SER A 10 55.88 -3.81 -2.27
C SER A 10 55.57 -2.85 -3.43
N ILE A 11 54.29 -2.64 -3.75
CA ILE A 11 53.69 -1.50 -4.49
C ILE A 11 52.22 -1.42 -4.00
N LYS A 12 51.87 -0.52 -3.07
CA LYS A 12 51.52 0.92 -3.21
C LYS A 12 50.05 1.19 -3.57
N GLU A 13 49.37 1.66 -2.52
CA GLU A 13 48.41 2.78 -2.44
C GLU A 13 47.15 2.82 -3.33
N ILE A 14 46.04 2.57 -2.63
CA ILE A 14 44.66 2.92 -2.96
C ILE A 14 44.43 4.40 -2.64
N SER A 15 44.01 5.20 -3.63
CA SER A 15 43.52 6.56 -3.41
C SER A 15 42.00 6.59 -3.57
N ILE A 16 41.31 6.75 -2.43
CA ILE A 16 39.89 7.06 -2.32
C ILE A 16 39.78 8.53 -1.90
N LYS A 17 39.10 9.34 -2.71
CA LYS A 17 38.35 10.58 -2.38
C LYS A 17 37.92 11.23 -3.71
N LYS A 18 36.77 11.87 -3.93
CA LYS A 18 35.46 12.11 -3.27
C LYS A 18 34.76 13.15 -4.20
N PHE A 19 33.45 13.38 -4.04
CA PHE A 19 32.62 14.51 -4.57
C PHE A 19 32.01 14.33 -5.98
N ILE A 20 30.71 14.03 -6.14
CA ILE A 20 29.45 14.80 -5.90
C ILE A 20 29.20 15.91 -6.94
N LEU A 21 28.22 15.68 -7.83
CA LEU A 21 27.18 16.60 -8.35
C LEU A 21 26.31 15.74 -9.32
N SER A 22 25.07 15.32 -9.05
CA SER A 22 23.82 16.06 -8.83
C SER A 22 23.53 17.15 -9.87
N SER A 23 22.69 16.84 -10.86
CA SER A 23 21.72 17.69 -11.57
C SER A 23 21.11 16.82 -12.67
N LEU A 24 19.95 16.18 -12.49
CA LEU A 24 18.61 16.76 -12.59
C LEU A 24 18.44 17.64 -13.84
N VAL A 25 18.05 17.03 -14.96
CA VAL A 25 17.34 17.73 -16.05
C VAL A 25 16.09 16.91 -16.35
N PHE A 26 15.00 17.34 -15.75
CA PHE A 26 13.63 16.95 -16.08
C PHE A 26 13.17 17.96 -17.13
N ALA A 27 13.09 17.56 -18.39
CA ALA A 27 12.49 18.37 -19.44
C ALA A 27 11.25 17.62 -19.96
N CYS A 28 10.10 18.09 -19.51
CA CYS A 28 8.78 17.72 -19.99
C CYS A 28 8.69 17.93 -21.51
N MET A 29 8.18 16.95 -22.24
CA MET A 29 7.51 17.23 -23.51
C MET A 29 6.02 16.91 -23.36
N ASN A 30 5.26 18.01 -23.39
CA ASN A 30 3.82 18.08 -23.54
C ASN A 30 3.33 17.18 -24.70
N THR A 31 2.41 16.29 -24.39
CA THR A 31 1.45 15.75 -25.35
C THR A 31 0.43 16.85 -25.66
N SER A 32 0.37 17.28 -26.92
CA SER A 32 -0.74 18.08 -27.42
C SER A 32 -1.85 17.13 -27.85
N VAL A 33 -2.99 17.20 -27.17
CA VAL A 33 -4.26 16.57 -27.59
C VAL A 33 -5.08 17.69 -28.23
N GLU A 34 -5.32 17.58 -29.54
CA GLU A 34 -6.34 18.39 -30.22
C GLU A 34 -7.72 17.80 -29.91
N ALA A 35 -8.52 18.56 -29.16
CA ALA A 35 -9.95 18.33 -29.03
C ALA A 35 -10.67 19.23 -30.04
N LEU A 36 -11.50 18.62 -30.89
CA LEU A 36 -12.42 19.30 -31.79
C LEU A 36 -13.72 19.62 -31.03
N GLU A 37 -14.01 20.90 -30.85
CA GLU A 37 -15.34 21.49 -30.64
C GLU A 37 -15.63 22.33 -31.89
N ASN A 38 -16.83 22.58 -32.41
CA ASN A 38 -18.23 22.27 -32.12
C ASN A 38 -19.00 22.93 -33.30
N ASP A 39 -20.03 22.29 -33.83
CA ASP A 39 -21.07 22.90 -34.68
C ASP A 39 -22.36 22.13 -34.35
N GLY A 40 -23.48 22.72 -33.98
CA GLY A 40 -23.91 24.09 -33.87
C GLY A 40 -25.41 23.98 -33.59
N SER A 41 -25.93 24.78 -32.67
CA SER A 41 -27.37 25.00 -32.52
C SER A 41 -27.59 26.28 -31.72
N LYS A 42 -28.14 27.28 -32.41
CA LYS A 42 -28.53 28.60 -31.91
C LYS A 42 -30.07 28.61 -31.73
N PRO A 43 -30.69 29.68 -31.22
CA PRO A 43 -31.16 29.82 -29.85
C PRO A 43 -32.70 29.94 -29.78
N ASN A 44 -33.25 30.07 -28.58
CA ASN A 44 -34.46 30.89 -28.42
C ASN A 44 -34.46 31.62 -27.08
N ASP A 45 -34.76 32.92 -27.23
CA ASP A 45 -34.80 33.98 -26.24
C ASP A 45 -35.84 33.77 -25.14
N LEU A 46 -35.59 34.37 -23.97
CA LEU A 46 -36.54 35.27 -23.30
C LEU A 46 -35.84 36.02 -22.16
N ALA A 47 -35.83 37.35 -22.28
CA ALA A 47 -35.29 38.32 -21.34
C ALA A 47 -36.32 38.66 -20.22
N PRO A 48 -35.90 39.37 -19.15
CA PRO A 48 -36.50 39.37 -17.81
C PRO A 48 -37.48 40.56 -17.61
N PRO A 49 -38.00 40.85 -16.39
CA PRO A 49 -37.27 41.79 -15.51
C PRO A 49 -37.58 41.78 -13.98
N LYS A 50 -36.68 42.44 -13.20
CA LYS A 50 -36.90 43.27 -11.98
C LYS A 50 -37.26 42.59 -10.64
N GLU A 51 -36.90 43.08 -9.45
CA GLU A 51 -36.24 44.30 -8.96
C GLU A 51 -35.74 44.04 -7.51
N ALA A 52 -34.82 44.89 -7.04
CA ALA A 52 -34.20 44.87 -5.71
C ALA A 52 -35.08 45.50 -4.60
N SER A 53 -34.71 45.29 -3.32
CA SER A 53 -34.72 46.23 -2.15
C SER A 53 -34.69 45.44 -0.82
N GLN A 54 -33.64 45.55 0.03
CA GLN A 54 -33.57 46.30 1.33
C GLN A 54 -34.36 45.63 2.49
N GLU A 55 -34.02 45.59 3.79
CA GLU A 55 -33.00 46.16 4.70
C GLU A 55 -33.19 45.47 6.09
N SER A 56 -32.31 45.76 7.05
CA SER A 56 -32.05 45.06 8.32
C SER A 56 -32.89 45.51 9.56
N GLN A 57 -33.22 44.55 10.44
CA GLN A 57 -33.31 44.55 11.95
C GLN A 57 -34.18 45.56 12.76
N LYS A 58 -35.06 45.08 13.68
CA LYS A 58 -34.87 45.04 15.17
C LYS A 58 -36.09 44.57 16.01
N ASN A 59 -35.77 43.86 17.12
CA ASN A 59 -36.46 43.73 18.44
C ASN A 59 -37.82 42.99 18.54
N GLU A 60 -38.20 42.23 19.59
CA GLU A 60 -37.60 41.60 20.78
C GLU A 60 -38.68 40.71 21.45
N THR A 61 -38.27 39.71 22.25
CA THR A 61 -38.99 39.04 23.37
C THR A 61 -39.89 37.80 23.11
N GLN A 62 -39.25 36.64 23.30
CA GLN A 62 -39.59 35.47 24.14
C GLN A 62 -41.03 34.92 24.22
N LYS A 63 -41.17 33.64 23.85
CA LYS A 63 -41.82 32.63 24.70
C LYS A 63 -41.29 31.21 24.44
N GLU A 64 -40.50 30.76 25.41
CA GLU A 64 -40.42 29.42 26.03
C GLU A 64 -40.44 28.12 25.18
N THR A 65 -39.35 27.40 25.38
CA THR A 65 -38.93 26.04 25.02
C THR A 65 -39.86 24.93 25.58
N PRO A 66 -39.71 23.64 25.17
CA PRO A 66 -38.63 22.82 25.71
C PRO A 66 -37.82 22.03 24.67
N GLN A 67 -36.53 22.33 24.67
CA GLN A 67 -35.42 21.50 24.25
C GLN A 67 -35.40 20.31 25.21
N SER A 68 -35.39 19.10 24.65
CA SER A 68 -34.94 17.92 25.38
C SER A 68 -33.43 18.04 25.62
N SER A 69 -33.06 18.67 26.73
CA SER A 69 -31.76 18.53 27.36
C SER A 69 -31.58 17.07 27.79
N GLN A 70 -30.86 16.29 26.99
CA GLN A 70 -30.28 15.05 27.51
C GLN A 70 -29.15 15.46 28.44
N THR A 71 -29.43 15.47 29.74
CA THR A 71 -28.41 15.39 30.78
C THR A 71 -27.48 14.22 30.42
N PRO A 72 -26.14 14.40 30.43
CA PRO A 72 -25.24 13.27 30.37
C PRO A 72 -25.66 12.35 31.52
N LYS A 73 -26.21 11.18 31.18
CA LYS A 73 -26.56 10.18 32.17
C LYS A 73 -25.23 9.83 32.82
N GLU A 74 -24.99 10.31 34.03
CA GLU A 74 -23.77 10.00 34.75
C GLU A 74 -23.78 8.50 35.05
N MET A 75 -22.96 7.79 34.28
CA MET A 75 -22.89 6.34 34.29
C MET A 75 -21.75 5.96 35.21
N LYS A 76 -22.06 5.52 36.43
CA LYS A 76 -21.04 5.00 37.34
C LYS A 76 -20.70 3.56 36.97
N VAL A 77 -19.44 3.29 36.67
CA VAL A 77 -18.95 1.96 36.31
C VAL A 77 -18.77 1.11 37.59
N LYS A 78 -19.43 -0.04 37.65
CA LYS A 78 -19.31 -1.04 38.71
C LYS A 78 -18.38 -2.19 38.31
N SER A 79 -18.39 -2.57 37.04
CA SER A 79 -17.53 -3.63 36.49
C SER A 79 -17.26 -3.39 35.01
N ILE A 80 -16.14 -3.90 34.53
CA ILE A 80 -15.74 -3.85 33.13
C ILE A 80 -15.50 -5.29 32.66
N SER A 81 -16.06 -5.65 31.51
CA SER A 81 -15.93 -6.97 30.88
C SER A 81 -15.44 -6.83 29.44
N TYR A 82 -14.59 -7.77 29.01
CA TYR A 82 -14.04 -7.82 27.66
C TYR A 82 -14.43 -9.16 27.03
N ILE A 83 -15.18 -9.13 25.94
CA ILE A 83 -15.79 -10.31 25.32
C ILE A 83 -15.31 -10.45 23.87
N GLY A 84 -14.83 -11.63 23.50
CA GLY A 84 -14.39 -11.92 22.13
C GLY A 84 -12.91 -11.63 21.86
N LEU A 85 -12.12 -11.35 22.89
CA LEU A 85 -10.67 -11.29 22.77
C LEU A 85 -10.07 -12.69 22.61
N SER A 86 -9.14 -12.85 21.68
CA SER A 86 -8.40 -14.11 21.45
C SER A 86 -6.90 -13.88 21.56
N TYR A 87 -6.39 -12.83 20.92
CA TYR A 87 -4.95 -12.56 20.88
C TYR A 87 -4.49 -11.41 21.78
N MET A 88 -5.38 -10.47 22.11
CA MET A 88 -5.12 -9.40 23.06
C MET A 88 -5.54 -9.83 24.47
N SER A 89 -4.78 -9.45 25.49
CA SER A 89 -5.17 -9.71 26.89
C SER A 89 -6.09 -8.61 27.42
N ASP A 90 -7.01 -8.98 28.33
CA ASP A 90 -7.91 -8.05 29.01
C ASP A 90 -7.16 -6.92 29.71
N MET A 91 -5.99 -7.23 30.29
CA MET A 91 -5.13 -6.24 30.93
C MET A 91 -4.63 -5.17 29.95
N LEU A 92 -4.25 -5.57 28.72
CA LEU A 92 -3.81 -4.63 27.69
C LEU A 92 -4.99 -3.78 27.18
N ALA A 93 -6.15 -4.39 26.98
CA ALA A 93 -7.37 -3.67 26.60
C ALA A 93 -7.73 -2.61 27.66
N ASN A 94 -7.64 -2.97 28.93
CA ASN A 94 -7.94 -2.06 30.04
C ASN A 94 -6.98 -0.85 30.13
N GLU A 95 -5.70 -1.06 29.82
CA GLU A 95 -4.71 0.02 29.77
C GLU A 95 -4.99 1.02 28.61
N ILE A 96 -5.51 0.52 27.49
CA ILE A 96 -5.86 1.35 26.32
C ILE A 96 -7.12 2.17 26.58
N VAL A 97 -8.14 1.56 27.19
CA VAL A 97 -9.45 2.15 27.47
C VAL A 97 -9.37 3.29 28.49
N LYS A 98 -8.42 3.22 29.45
CA LYS A 98 -8.20 4.23 30.52
C LYS A 98 -9.45 4.54 31.36
N ILE A 99 -10.38 3.60 31.45
CA ILE A 99 -11.56 3.65 32.33
C ILE A 99 -11.34 2.65 33.44
N ARG A 100 -11.60 3.05 34.69
CA ARG A 100 -11.48 2.18 35.85
C ARG A 100 -12.84 1.91 36.48
N VAL A 101 -12.90 0.80 37.21
CA VAL A 101 -14.05 0.50 38.06
C VAL A 101 -14.19 1.61 39.10
N GLY A 102 -15.40 2.15 39.24
CA GLY A 102 -15.71 3.28 40.12
C GLY A 102 -15.73 4.64 39.43
N ASP A 103 -15.21 4.75 38.20
CA ASP A 103 -15.22 6.00 37.45
C ASP A 103 -16.64 6.40 37.02
N ILE A 104 -16.85 7.72 36.93
CA ILE A 104 -18.02 8.29 36.28
C ILE A 104 -17.67 8.50 34.81
N VAL A 105 -18.35 7.73 33.95
CA VAL A 105 -18.19 7.78 32.50
C VAL A 105 -19.35 8.52 31.85
N ASP A 106 -19.03 9.17 30.75
CA ASP A 106 -19.97 9.78 29.81
C ASP A 106 -19.80 9.04 28.48
N SER A 107 -20.82 9.08 27.63
CA SER A 107 -20.81 8.41 26.31
C SER A 107 -19.57 8.80 25.49
N LYS A 108 -19.15 10.08 25.56
CA LYS A 108 -17.94 10.55 24.87
C LYS A 108 -16.65 9.85 25.32
N LYS A 109 -16.54 9.50 26.61
CA LYS A 109 -15.38 8.76 27.12
C LYS A 109 -15.38 7.32 26.61
N ILE A 110 -16.57 6.70 26.54
CA ILE A 110 -16.74 5.35 25.99
C ILE A 110 -16.38 5.35 24.50
N ASP A 111 -16.88 6.32 23.73
CA ASP A 111 -16.55 6.45 22.29
C ASP A 111 -15.04 6.63 22.08
N THR A 112 -14.40 7.46 22.92
CA THR A 112 -12.94 7.66 22.86
C THR A 112 -12.19 6.36 23.14
N ALA A 113 -12.65 5.56 24.10
CA ALA A 113 -12.08 4.26 24.41
C ALA A 113 -12.25 3.24 23.28
N VAL A 114 -13.46 3.17 22.69
CA VAL A 114 -13.74 2.31 21.54
C VAL A 114 -12.85 2.68 20.35
N LEU A 115 -12.71 3.98 20.05
CA LEU A 115 -11.81 4.46 19.00
C LEU A 115 -10.34 4.13 19.31
N ALA A 116 -9.90 4.27 20.56
CA ALA A 116 -8.54 3.93 20.96
C ALA A 116 -8.22 2.44 20.79
N LEU A 117 -9.19 1.56 21.03
CA LEU A 117 -9.10 0.12 20.78
C LEU A 117 -9.10 -0.19 19.28
N PHE A 118 -10.02 0.38 18.52
CA PHE A 118 -10.11 0.18 17.07
C PHE A 118 -8.84 0.63 16.35
N ASN A 119 -8.27 1.76 16.76
CA ASN A 119 -7.03 2.32 16.20
C ASN A 119 -5.79 1.45 16.43
N GLN A 120 -5.87 0.42 17.29
CA GLN A 120 -4.79 -0.58 17.38
C GLN A 120 -4.68 -1.43 16.10
N GLY A 121 -5.75 -1.50 15.30
CA GLY A 121 -5.75 -2.19 14.00
C GLY A 121 -5.88 -3.71 14.08
N TYR A 122 -6.14 -4.28 15.26
CA TYR A 122 -6.31 -5.72 15.47
C TYR A 122 -7.75 -6.20 15.27
N PHE A 123 -8.71 -5.28 15.27
CA PHE A 123 -10.14 -5.61 15.28
C PHE A 123 -10.80 -5.21 13.96
N LYS A 124 -11.77 -6.01 13.52
CA LYS A 124 -12.69 -5.67 12.43
C LYS A 124 -13.77 -4.73 12.93
N ASP A 125 -14.26 -5.00 14.13
CA ASP A 125 -15.28 -4.21 14.80
C ASP A 125 -15.08 -4.22 16.31
N VAL A 126 -15.43 -3.11 16.95
CA VAL A 126 -15.39 -2.91 18.40
C VAL A 126 -16.58 -2.07 18.79
N TYR A 127 -17.39 -2.56 19.71
CA TYR A 127 -18.48 -1.78 20.29
C TYR A 127 -18.57 -2.01 21.80
N ALA A 128 -19.23 -1.07 22.48
CA ALA A 128 -19.40 -1.11 23.92
C ALA A 128 -20.89 -1.01 24.29
N THR A 129 -21.29 -1.79 25.28
CA THR A 129 -22.62 -1.74 25.88
C THR A 129 -22.49 -1.32 27.33
N PHE A 130 -23.45 -0.53 27.81
CA PHE A 130 -23.47 -0.10 29.21
C PHE A 130 -24.86 -0.28 29.82
N GLU A 131 -24.99 -1.29 30.68
CA GLU A 131 -26.26 -1.64 31.32
C GLU A 131 -26.07 -1.88 32.82
N GLY A 132 -26.90 -1.27 33.67
CA GLY A 132 -26.91 -1.52 35.12
C GLY A 132 -25.64 -1.14 35.90
N GLY A 133 -24.68 -0.44 35.27
CA GLY A 133 -23.35 -0.17 35.81
C GLY A 133 -22.26 -1.10 35.29
N ILE A 134 -22.59 -2.02 34.38
CA ILE A 134 -21.66 -2.96 33.75
C ILE A 134 -21.29 -2.38 32.38
N LEU A 135 -19.99 -2.17 32.15
CA LEU A 135 -19.45 -1.75 30.87
C LEU A 135 -18.86 -2.98 30.16
N GLU A 136 -19.46 -3.43 29.07
CA GLU A 136 -18.96 -4.56 28.30
C GLU A 136 -18.43 -4.08 26.96
N PHE A 137 -17.20 -4.49 26.64
CA PHE A 137 -16.61 -4.28 25.33
C PHE A 137 -16.67 -5.59 24.55
N HIS A 138 -17.23 -5.52 23.35
CA HIS A 138 -17.31 -6.64 22.42
C HIS A 138 -16.34 -6.41 21.28
N PHE A 139 -15.60 -7.47 20.92
CA PHE A 139 -14.56 -7.43 19.91
C PHE A 139 -14.82 -8.48 18.83
N ASP A 140 -14.67 -8.08 17.57
CA ASP A 140 -14.47 -8.98 16.44
C ASP A 140 -13.02 -8.85 15.97
N GLU A 141 -12.17 -9.82 16.30
CA GLU A 141 -10.75 -9.79 15.94
C GLU A 141 -10.52 -10.09 14.45
N LYS A 142 -9.58 -9.35 13.85
CA LYS A 142 -9.09 -9.66 12.50
C LYS A 142 -8.35 -10.99 12.54
N ALA A 143 -8.55 -11.79 11.50
CA ALA A 143 -7.81 -13.04 11.36
C ALA A 143 -6.31 -12.77 11.16
N ARG A 144 -5.47 -13.71 11.60
CA ARG A 144 -4.04 -13.69 11.37
C ARG A 144 -3.65 -14.49 10.14
N ILE A 145 -2.61 -14.06 9.47
CA ILE A 145 -2.10 -14.72 8.28
C ILE A 145 -1.23 -15.91 8.71
N ALA A 146 -1.76 -17.12 8.55
CA ALA A 146 -1.07 -18.37 8.86
C ALA A 146 0.11 -18.63 7.91
N GLY A 147 0.00 -18.16 6.67
CA GLY A 147 1.00 -18.29 5.63
C GLY A 147 0.59 -17.57 4.35
N VAL A 148 1.56 -17.44 3.44
CA VAL A 148 1.36 -16.92 2.10
C VAL A 148 1.97 -17.90 1.11
N GLU A 149 1.15 -18.40 0.19
CA GLU A 149 1.57 -19.33 -0.86
C GLU A 149 1.42 -18.68 -2.24
N ILE A 150 2.39 -18.92 -3.13
CA ILE A 150 2.34 -18.46 -4.52
C ILE A 150 2.39 -19.69 -5.42
N LYS A 151 1.33 -19.90 -6.21
CA LYS A 151 1.19 -20.96 -7.20
C LYS A 151 1.37 -20.40 -8.61
N GLY A 152 1.83 -21.24 -9.54
CA GLY A 152 2.03 -20.86 -10.95
C GLY A 152 3.29 -20.03 -11.24
N TYR A 153 4.13 -19.78 -10.24
CA TYR A 153 5.34 -18.97 -10.36
C TYR A 153 6.62 -19.74 -10.01
N GLY A 154 7.51 -19.89 -10.99
CA GLY A 154 8.95 -20.15 -10.81
C GLY A 154 9.37 -21.28 -9.85
N THR A 155 10.61 -21.18 -9.41
CA THR A 155 11.21 -22.00 -8.34
C THR A 155 10.97 -21.35 -6.98
N GLU A 156 11.10 -22.11 -5.88
CA GLU A 156 10.81 -21.58 -4.53
C GLU A 156 11.70 -20.38 -4.15
N LYS A 157 12.96 -20.37 -4.60
CA LYS A 157 13.88 -19.24 -4.37
C LYS A 157 13.39 -17.94 -5.00
N GLU A 158 12.78 -18.01 -6.18
CA GLU A 158 12.25 -16.84 -6.86
C GLU A 158 10.98 -16.34 -6.14
N LYS A 159 10.14 -17.26 -5.67
CA LYS A 159 8.95 -16.92 -4.87
C LYS A 159 9.30 -16.19 -3.58
N ASP A 160 10.36 -16.57 -2.89
CA ASP A 160 10.75 -15.91 -1.63
C ASP A 160 11.17 -14.44 -1.84
N GLY A 161 11.78 -14.13 -2.99
CA GLY A 161 12.03 -12.76 -3.41
C GLY A 161 10.73 -11.97 -3.60
N LEU A 162 9.74 -12.56 -4.28
CA LEU A 162 8.42 -11.94 -4.49
C LEU A 162 7.64 -11.78 -3.18
N LYS A 163 7.65 -12.78 -2.29
CA LYS A 163 7.04 -12.71 -0.94
C LYS A 163 7.56 -11.50 -0.16
N SER A 164 8.85 -11.19 -0.30
CA SER A 164 9.45 -10.04 0.37
C SER A 164 8.98 -8.69 -0.19
N GLN A 165 8.60 -8.62 -1.46
CA GLN A 165 8.14 -7.39 -2.13
C GLN A 165 6.64 -7.11 -1.94
N MET A 166 5.83 -8.14 -1.67
CA MET A 166 4.38 -7.99 -1.48
C MET A 166 3.98 -7.25 -0.21
N GLY A 167 4.87 -7.14 0.78
CA GLY A 167 4.58 -6.42 2.03
C GLY A 167 3.64 -7.16 3.00
N ILE A 168 3.29 -8.42 2.72
CA ILE A 168 2.52 -9.30 3.60
C ILE A 168 3.38 -10.46 4.04
N LYS A 169 3.37 -10.76 5.34
CA LYS A 169 4.14 -11.86 5.93
C LYS A 169 3.27 -12.75 6.82
N LYS A 170 3.76 -13.96 7.06
CA LYS A 170 3.19 -14.85 8.07
C LYS A 170 3.20 -14.16 9.44
N GLY A 171 2.08 -14.21 10.14
CA GLY A 171 1.87 -13.59 11.45
C GLY A 171 1.25 -12.20 11.39
N ASP A 172 1.21 -11.55 10.23
CA ASP A 172 0.54 -10.27 10.07
C ASP A 172 -0.98 -10.41 10.24
N THR A 173 -1.61 -9.32 10.69
CA THR A 173 -3.07 -9.20 10.72
C THR A 173 -3.61 -9.06 9.30
N PHE A 174 -4.65 -9.85 8.97
CA PHE A 174 -5.33 -9.80 7.68
C PHE A 174 -6.01 -8.44 7.48
N ASP A 175 -5.73 -7.82 6.33
CA ASP A 175 -6.36 -6.58 5.92
C ASP A 175 -6.57 -6.60 4.41
N GLU A 176 -7.81 -6.33 3.98
CA GLU A 176 -8.20 -6.35 2.57
C GLU A 176 -7.41 -5.33 1.75
N GLN A 177 -7.14 -4.15 2.32
CA GLN A 177 -6.37 -3.12 1.62
C GLN A 177 -4.93 -3.58 1.39
N LYS A 178 -4.32 -4.22 2.41
CA LYS A 178 -2.97 -4.80 2.26
C LYS A 178 -2.97 -5.91 1.21
N LEU A 179 -4.02 -6.73 1.14
CA LEU A 179 -4.15 -7.81 0.16
C LEU A 179 -4.13 -7.28 -1.27
N GLU A 180 -4.93 -6.24 -1.55
CA GLU A 180 -4.96 -5.60 -2.87
C GLU A 180 -3.65 -4.88 -3.22
N HIS A 181 -3.01 -4.25 -2.23
CA HIS A 181 -1.67 -3.71 -2.41
C HIS A 181 -0.64 -4.80 -2.75
N ALA A 182 -0.68 -5.93 -2.05
CA ALA A 182 0.21 -7.07 -2.31
C ALA A 182 -0.01 -7.66 -3.72
N LYS A 183 -1.26 -7.82 -4.13
CA LYS A 183 -1.63 -8.26 -5.49
C LYS A 183 -1.08 -7.31 -6.56
N THR A 184 -1.23 -6.00 -6.34
CA THR A 184 -0.71 -4.97 -7.25
C THR A 184 0.82 -4.99 -7.30
N ALA A 185 1.48 -5.04 -6.14
CA ALA A 185 2.93 -5.12 -6.03
C ALA A 185 3.48 -6.38 -6.72
N LEU A 186 2.80 -7.51 -6.58
CA LEU A 186 3.13 -8.75 -7.26
C LEU A 186 3.02 -8.60 -8.79
N LYS A 187 1.94 -7.99 -9.29
CA LYS A 187 1.77 -7.70 -10.72
C LYS A 187 2.88 -6.78 -11.24
N THR A 188 3.19 -5.70 -10.52
CA THR A 188 4.28 -4.78 -10.89
C THR A 188 5.65 -5.47 -10.87
N ALA A 189 5.89 -6.38 -9.93
CA ALA A 189 7.13 -7.17 -9.90
C ALA A 189 7.26 -8.08 -11.13
N LEU A 190 6.15 -8.70 -11.58
CA LEU A 190 6.12 -9.50 -12.80
C LEU A 190 6.37 -8.65 -14.05
N GLU A 191 5.74 -7.48 -14.12
CA GLU A 191 5.96 -6.51 -15.20
C GLU A 191 7.42 -6.04 -15.25
N GLY A 192 8.03 -5.76 -14.08
CA GLY A 192 9.45 -5.42 -13.97
C GLY A 192 10.39 -6.52 -14.46
N GLN A 193 9.98 -7.79 -14.34
CA GLN A 193 10.70 -8.94 -14.89
C GLN A 193 10.51 -9.11 -16.40
N GLY A 194 9.75 -8.24 -17.06
CA GLY A 194 9.49 -8.28 -18.50
C GLY A 194 8.36 -9.22 -18.91
N TYR A 195 7.51 -9.64 -17.97
CA TYR A 195 6.27 -10.35 -18.29
C TYR A 195 5.14 -9.35 -18.60
N TYR A 196 4.27 -9.68 -19.56
CA TYR A 196 3.08 -8.90 -19.88
C TYR A 196 1.84 -9.78 -19.89
N GLY A 197 0.68 -9.17 -19.66
CA GLY A 197 -0.58 -9.90 -19.57
C GLY A 197 -0.64 -10.83 -18.36
N SER A 198 0.17 -10.58 -17.33
CA SER A 198 0.15 -11.38 -16.10
C SER A 198 -1.20 -11.21 -15.39
N VAL A 199 -1.77 -12.33 -14.95
CA VAL A 199 -3.01 -12.38 -14.17
C VAL A 199 -2.67 -12.93 -12.80
N VAL A 200 -3.10 -12.21 -11.76
CA VAL A 200 -2.90 -12.61 -10.37
C VAL A 200 -4.28 -12.70 -9.72
N GLU A 201 -4.64 -13.91 -9.32
CA GLU A 201 -5.84 -14.18 -8.54
C GLU A 201 -5.45 -14.49 -7.10
N VAL A 202 -6.32 -14.11 -6.17
CA VAL A 202 -6.07 -14.27 -4.73
C VAL A 202 -7.25 -14.99 -4.14
N ARG A 203 -6.97 -16.05 -3.38
CA ARG A 203 -7.96 -16.75 -2.56
C ARG A 203 -7.50 -16.84 -1.11
N THR A 204 -8.45 -16.82 -0.20
CA THR A 204 -8.23 -17.00 1.23
C THR A 204 -8.83 -18.32 1.67
N GLU A 205 -8.04 -19.12 2.37
CA GLU A 205 -8.45 -20.43 2.88
C GLU A 205 -8.41 -20.39 4.41
N LYS A 206 -9.51 -20.78 5.07
CA LYS A 206 -9.57 -20.80 6.55
C LYS A 206 -8.81 -22.01 7.07
N VAL A 207 -7.75 -21.78 7.84
CA VAL A 207 -6.92 -22.85 8.44
C VAL A 207 -7.44 -23.21 9.83
N SER A 208 -7.81 -22.20 10.61
CA SER A 208 -8.42 -22.38 11.94
C SER A 208 -9.37 -21.22 12.24
N GLU A 209 -10.06 -21.28 13.38
CA GLU A 209 -10.72 -20.10 13.94
C GLU A 209 -9.67 -18.99 14.15
N GLY A 210 -9.87 -17.84 13.50
CA GLY A 210 -8.95 -16.70 13.57
C GLY A 210 -7.69 -16.76 12.69
N ALA A 211 -7.48 -17.79 11.86
CA ALA A 211 -6.31 -17.88 10.97
C ALA A 211 -6.64 -18.21 9.52
N LEU A 212 -6.06 -17.44 8.59
CA LEU A 212 -6.25 -17.56 7.15
C LEU A 212 -4.92 -17.85 6.43
N LEU A 213 -4.95 -18.76 5.46
CA LEU A 213 -3.91 -18.95 4.46
C LEU A 213 -4.27 -18.12 3.24
N ILE A 214 -3.34 -17.28 2.78
CA ILE A 214 -3.51 -16.52 1.55
C ILE A 214 -2.80 -17.26 0.43
N VAL A 215 -3.51 -17.57 -0.65
CA VAL A 215 -2.94 -18.22 -1.82
C VAL A 215 -3.08 -17.30 -3.03
N PHE A 216 -1.94 -16.96 -3.62
CA PHE A 216 -1.84 -16.22 -4.87
C PHE A 216 -1.69 -17.21 -6.02
N ASP A 217 -2.69 -17.30 -6.89
CA ASP A 217 -2.62 -18.05 -8.13
C ASP A 217 -2.14 -17.10 -9.23
N VAL A 218 -0.91 -17.33 -9.71
CA VAL A 218 -0.24 -16.43 -10.66
C VAL A 218 -0.15 -17.09 -12.02
N ASN A 219 -0.74 -16.45 -13.02
CA ASN A 219 -0.39 -16.65 -14.41
C ASN A 219 0.60 -15.57 -14.84
N ARG A 220 1.83 -15.98 -15.16
CA ARG A 220 2.91 -15.07 -15.55
C ARG A 220 2.61 -14.35 -16.87
N GLY A 221 1.82 -14.94 -17.76
CA GLY A 221 1.64 -14.42 -19.11
C GLY A 221 2.90 -14.60 -19.96
N ASP A 222 3.05 -13.77 -20.97
CA ASP A 222 4.10 -13.87 -21.99
C ASP A 222 5.29 -12.97 -21.66
N SER A 223 6.47 -13.35 -22.15
CA SER A 223 7.67 -12.49 -22.02
C SER A 223 7.78 -11.51 -23.18
N ILE A 224 8.12 -10.26 -22.87
CA ILE A 224 8.44 -9.25 -23.89
C ILE A 224 9.84 -9.51 -24.46
N TYR A 225 9.93 -9.50 -25.78
CA TYR A 225 11.20 -9.59 -26.51
C TYR A 225 11.43 -8.34 -27.38
N ILE A 226 12.64 -7.78 -27.28
CA ILE A 226 13.08 -6.63 -28.07
C ILE A 226 13.47 -7.12 -29.47
N LYS A 227 12.62 -6.83 -30.45
CA LYS A 227 12.85 -7.22 -31.85
C LYS A 227 13.91 -6.36 -32.54
N GLN A 228 13.92 -5.07 -32.26
CA GLN A 228 14.82 -4.11 -32.88
C GLN A 228 15.19 -2.98 -31.92
N SER A 229 16.47 -2.60 -31.91
CA SER A 229 16.94 -1.40 -31.23
C SER A 229 17.52 -0.42 -32.24
N ILE A 230 16.99 0.80 -32.27
CA ILE A 230 17.44 1.87 -33.16
C ILE A 230 18.25 2.86 -32.30
N TYR A 231 19.46 3.16 -32.74
CA TYR A 231 20.36 4.09 -32.05
C TYR A 231 20.61 5.29 -32.96
N GLU A 232 20.11 6.45 -32.55
CA GLU A 232 20.29 7.71 -33.28
C GLU A 232 21.48 8.50 -32.72
N GLY A 233 22.12 9.34 -33.55
CA GLY A 233 23.24 10.18 -33.13
C GLY A 233 24.56 9.43 -32.84
N SER A 234 24.64 8.13 -33.11
CA SER A 234 25.81 7.29 -32.77
C SER A 234 26.96 7.34 -33.79
N ALA A 235 27.13 8.42 -34.55
CA ALA A 235 28.05 8.47 -35.70
C ALA A 235 29.51 8.12 -35.37
N LYS A 236 29.98 8.41 -34.15
CA LYS A 236 31.34 8.09 -33.67
C LYS A 236 31.42 6.83 -32.81
N LEU A 237 30.29 6.14 -32.56
CA LEU A 237 30.21 4.99 -31.67
C LEU A 237 29.82 3.73 -32.42
N LYS A 238 30.55 2.63 -32.16
CA LYS A 238 30.19 1.32 -32.70
C LYS A 238 28.97 0.78 -31.95
N ARG A 239 28.02 0.18 -32.68
CA ARG A 239 26.81 -0.43 -32.12
C ARG A 239 27.11 -1.38 -30.95
N ARG A 240 28.12 -2.24 -31.10
CA ARG A 240 28.56 -3.18 -30.04
C ARG A 240 28.96 -2.49 -28.74
N MET A 241 29.56 -1.30 -28.80
CA MET A 241 29.93 -0.54 -27.60
C MET A 241 28.66 -0.07 -26.89
N ILE A 242 27.68 0.44 -27.62
CA ILE A 242 26.39 0.88 -27.06
C ILE A 242 25.64 -0.29 -26.46
N GLU A 243 25.55 -1.41 -27.18
CA GLU A 243 24.94 -2.64 -26.69
C GLU A 243 25.64 -3.15 -25.42
N SER A 244 26.98 -3.05 -25.33
CA SER A 244 27.72 -3.49 -24.13
C SER A 244 27.41 -2.67 -22.88
N LEU A 245 26.98 -1.42 -23.04
CA LEU A 245 26.58 -0.52 -21.96
C LEU A 245 25.06 -0.51 -21.72
N SER A 246 24.28 -1.13 -22.61
CA SER A 246 22.84 -1.18 -22.51
C SER A 246 22.40 -2.36 -21.63
N ALA A 247 21.50 -2.09 -20.68
CA ALA A 247 20.85 -3.14 -19.89
C ALA A 247 19.95 -4.04 -20.75
N ASN A 248 19.37 -3.48 -21.81
CA ASN A 248 18.44 -4.14 -22.72
C ASN A 248 19.01 -4.21 -24.13
N LYS A 249 18.93 -5.37 -24.78
CA LYS A 249 19.51 -5.63 -26.11
C LYS A 249 18.47 -6.24 -27.05
N GLN A 250 18.67 -6.02 -28.34
CA GLN A 250 17.90 -6.67 -29.39
C GLN A 250 18.16 -8.19 -29.39
N ARG A 251 17.12 -8.98 -29.71
CA ARG A 251 17.23 -10.42 -29.92
C ARG A 251 18.05 -10.76 -31.16
N ASP A 252 19.04 -11.63 -31.00
CA ASP A 252 19.81 -12.19 -32.11
C ASP A 252 19.05 -13.34 -32.80
N PHE A 253 19.40 -13.64 -34.06
CA PHE A 253 18.80 -14.71 -34.86
C PHE A 253 18.77 -16.07 -34.15
N MET A 254 19.79 -16.37 -33.34
CA MET A 254 19.86 -17.55 -32.48
C MET A 254 20.03 -17.19 -31.00
N GLY A 255 19.26 -16.24 -30.48
CA GLY A 255 19.37 -15.78 -29.08
C GLY A 255 19.16 -16.84 -27.97
N TRP A 256 18.79 -18.07 -28.32
CA TRP A 256 18.72 -19.20 -27.38
C TRP A 256 20.08 -19.90 -27.19
N MET A 257 21.04 -19.67 -28.10
CA MET A 257 22.37 -20.26 -28.05
C MET A 257 23.29 -19.47 -27.10
N TRP A 258 24.18 -20.20 -26.43
CA TRP A 258 25.18 -19.65 -25.54
C TRP A 258 26.00 -18.54 -26.23
N GLY A 259 26.11 -17.38 -25.58
CA GLY A 259 26.87 -16.22 -26.09
C GLY A 259 26.09 -15.25 -26.98
N LEU A 260 24.85 -15.56 -27.36
CA LEU A 260 23.96 -14.65 -28.11
C LEU A 260 22.91 -14.00 -27.20
N ASN A 261 22.33 -12.89 -27.66
CA ASN A 261 21.34 -12.14 -26.88
C ASN A 261 19.93 -12.69 -27.10
N ASP A 262 19.28 -13.13 -26.01
CA ASP A 262 17.90 -13.63 -26.02
C ASP A 262 16.86 -12.53 -26.31
N GLY A 263 17.26 -11.27 -26.10
CA GLY A 263 16.46 -10.08 -26.28
C GLY A 263 15.30 -9.97 -25.30
N LYS A 264 15.33 -10.68 -24.16
CA LYS A 264 14.30 -10.53 -23.13
C LYS A 264 14.39 -9.14 -22.50
N LEU A 265 13.25 -8.48 -22.35
CA LEU A 265 13.18 -7.21 -21.65
C LEU A 265 13.47 -7.42 -20.15
N ARG A 266 14.28 -6.53 -19.58
CA ARG A 266 14.53 -6.42 -18.14
C ARG A 266 14.36 -4.95 -17.74
N LEU A 267 13.45 -4.66 -16.82
CA LEU A 267 13.18 -3.29 -16.34
C LEU A 267 13.91 -3.02 -15.02
#